data_AF-F7ZCE2-F1
#
_entry.id   AF-F7ZCE2-F1
#
_cell.length_a   1.000
_cell.length_b   1.000
_cell.length_c   1.000
_cell.angle_alpha   90.00
_cell.angle_beta   90.00
_cell.angle_gamma   90.00
#
_symmetry.space_group_name_H-M   'P 1'
#
loop_
_entity.id
_entity.type
_entity.pdbx_description
1 polymer ?
#
loop_
_entity_poly.entity_id
_entity_poly.type
_entity_poly.pdbx_seq_one_letter_code
_entity_poly.pdbx_strand_id
1 'polypeptide(L)'
;MTNTPEKTAGYQAVDIVKWIATIVQLIGYGLTGLNIVPWNVFAFFIGILLWLAVGVMWKDRAIMVVHIGAFLSLFIGYLNA
;
A
#
# COMPACT_ATOMS: atom_id res chain seq x y z
N MET A 1 -31.25 -18.72 -23.53
CA MET A 1 -30.12 -18.71 -22.59
C MET A 1 -28.93 -18.14 -23.33
N THR A 2 -28.64 -16.84 -23.17
CA THR A 2 -27.49 -16.22 -23.84
C THR A 2 -26.23 -16.65 -23.10
N ASN A 3 -25.36 -17.39 -23.78
CA ASN A 3 -24.01 -17.67 -23.30
C ASN A 3 -23.21 -16.37 -23.34
N THR A 4 -23.25 -15.60 -22.25
CA THR A 4 -22.32 -14.49 -22.05
C THR A 4 -20.93 -15.11 -21.96
N PRO A 5 -19.94 -14.70 -22.78
CA PRO A 5 -18.59 -15.19 -22.63
C PRO A 5 -18.12 -14.82 -21.22
N GLU A 6 -17.79 -15.84 -20.43
CA GLU A 6 -17.13 -15.68 -19.14
C GLU A 6 -15.87 -14.84 -19.39
N LYS A 7 -15.87 -13.62 -18.85
CA LYS A 7 -14.73 -12.72 -18.96
C LYS A 7 -13.56 -13.46 -18.31
N THR A 8 -12.61 -13.94 -19.09
CA THR A 8 -11.38 -14.56 -18.59
C THR A 8 -10.75 -13.56 -17.62
N ALA A 9 -10.89 -13.82 -16.32
CA ALA A 9 -10.48 -12.89 -15.28
C ALA A 9 -8.96 -12.95 -15.13
N GLY A 10 -8.25 -12.38 -16.11
CA GLY A 10 -6.84 -12.07 -15.98
C GLY A 10 -6.64 -11.08 -14.83
N TYR A 11 -5.54 -11.23 -14.09
CA TYR A 11 -5.17 -10.31 -13.02
C TYR A 11 -5.28 -8.86 -13.49
N GLN A 12 -6.06 -8.03 -12.79
CA GLN A 12 -6.07 -6.61 -13.08
C GLN A 12 -4.78 -6.01 -12.52
N ALA A 13 -4.27 -4.96 -13.17
CA ALA A 13 -3.08 -4.25 -12.67
C ALA A 13 -3.25 -3.84 -11.20
N VAL A 14 -4.49 -3.48 -10.79
CA VAL A 14 -4.79 -3.11 -9.40
C VAL A 14 -4.62 -4.27 -8.42
N ASP A 15 -4.91 -5.51 -8.84
CA ASP A 15 -4.74 -6.69 -7.99
C ASP A 15 -3.26 -6.93 -7.69
N ILE A 16 -2.41 -6.77 -8.71
CA ILE A 16 -0.97 -6.90 -8.58
C ILE A 16 -0.42 -5.82 -7.64
N VAL A 17 -0.78 -4.55 -7.89
CA VAL A 17 -0.30 -3.41 -7.07
C VAL A 17 -0.72 -3.55 -5.62
N LYS A 18 -1.96 -4.00 -5.35
CA LYS A 18 -2.45 -4.27 -3.98
C LYS A 18 -1.62 -5.31 -3.25
N TRP A 19 -1.33 -6.43 -3.91
CA TRP A 19 -0.56 -7.50 -3.29
C TRP A 19 0.88 -7.07 -3.02
N ILE A 20 1.50 -6.34 -3.95
CA ILE A 20 2.83 -5.76 -3.73
C ILE A 20 2.79 -4.77 -2.56
N ALA A 21 1.82 -3.86 -2.53
CA ALA A 21 1.65 -2.89 -1.44
C ALA A 21 1.50 -3.60 -0.08
N THR A 22 0.70 -4.67 -0.04
CA THR A 22 0.47 -5.47 1.17
C THR A 22 1.75 -6.15 1.65
N ILE A 23 2.49 -6.82 0.76
CA ILE A 23 3.74 -7.50 1.10
C ILE A 23 4.75 -6.50 1.67
N VAL A 24 4.93 -5.35 1.00
CA VAL A 24 5.85 -4.30 1.45
C VAL A 24 5.45 -3.74 2.81
N GLN A 25 4.15 -3.51 3.05
CA GLN A 25 3.67 -3.03 4.35
C GLN A 25 3.92 -4.06 5.46
N LEU A 26 3.70 -5.35 5.18
CA LEU A 26 3.98 -6.45 6.11
C LEU A 26 5.47 -6.55 6.46
N ILE A 27 6.37 -6.31 5.50
CA ILE A 27 7.80 -6.19 5.77
C ILE A 27 8.05 -5.01 6.72
N GLY A 28 7.44 -3.84 6.48
CA GLY A 28 7.53 -2.69 7.39
C GLY A 28 7.06 -3.01 8.82
N TYR A 29 5.94 -3.73 8.97
CA TYR A 29 5.47 -4.20 10.27
C TYR A 29 6.45 -5.19 10.92
N GLY A 30 7.01 -6.12 10.15
CA GLY A 30 8.02 -7.06 10.62
C GLY A 30 9.28 -6.37 11.12
N LEU A 31 9.82 -5.43 10.33
CA LEU A 31 11.00 -4.64 10.71
C LEU A 31 10.73 -3.78 11.96
N THR A 32 9.51 -3.24 12.11
CA THR A 32 9.09 -2.51 13.32
C THR A 32 9.04 -3.43 14.53
N GLY A 33 8.46 -4.62 14.41
CA GLY A 33 8.43 -5.61 15.48
C GLY A 33 9.82 -6.11 15.89
N LEU A 34 10.78 -6.11 14.97
CA LEU A 34 12.19 -6.45 15.21
C LEU A 34 13.04 -5.23 15.62
N ASN A 35 12.45 -4.05 15.73
CA ASN A 35 13.12 -2.78 16.04
C ASN A 35 14.30 -2.44 15.11
N ILE A 36 14.17 -2.78 13.82
CA ILE A 36 15.17 -2.51 12.79
C ILE A 36 14.90 -1.14 12.16
N VAL A 37 15.60 -0.13 12.67
CA VAL A 37 15.53 1.27 12.23
C VAL A 37 16.79 1.62 11.41
N PRO A 38 16.69 2.39 10.30
CA PRO A 38 15.50 3.07 9.75
C PRO A 38 14.76 2.28 8.65
N TRP A 39 15.14 1.02 8.41
CA TRP A 39 14.59 0.22 7.29
C TRP A 39 13.07 0.02 7.38
N ASN A 40 12.51 -0.06 8.58
CA ASN A 40 11.07 -0.12 8.79
C ASN A 40 10.34 1.10 8.20
N VAL A 41 10.87 2.31 8.42
CA VAL A 41 10.28 3.57 7.93
C VAL A 41 10.33 3.61 6.40
N PHE A 42 11.44 3.20 5.78
CA PHE A 42 11.53 3.14 4.32
C PHE A 42 10.57 2.12 3.70
N ALA A 43 10.43 0.94 4.31
CA ALA A 43 9.44 -0.05 3.88
C ALA A 43 8.01 0.51 3.96
N PHE A 44 7.67 1.21 5.04
CA PHE A 44 6.36 1.85 5.15
C PHE A 44 6.14 2.97 4.13
N PHE A 45 7.14 3.78 3.81
CA PHE A 45 7.00 4.81 2.76
C PHE A 45 6.71 4.19 1.39
N ILE A 46 7.43 3.13 1.01
CA ILE A 46 7.17 2.44 -0.26
C ILE A 46 5.75 1.84 -0.25
N GLY A 47 5.35 1.18 0.84
CA GLY A 47 4.02 0.61 0.97
C GLY A 47 2.90 1.67 0.88
N ILE A 48 3.09 2.83 1.51
CA ILE A 48 2.17 3.98 1.45
C ILE A 48 2.01 4.50 0.02
N LEU A 49 3.11 4.68 -0.72
CA LEU A 49 3.05 5.16 -2.11
C LEU A 49 2.29 4.17 -3.01
N LEU A 50 2.50 2.87 -2.81
CA LEU A 50 1.79 1.83 -3.54
C LEU A 50 0.29 1.81 -3.18
N TRP A 51 -0.07 1.96 -1.90
CA TRP A 51 -1.47 2.05 -1.49
C TRP A 51 -2.16 3.33 -1.95
N LEU A 52 -1.43 4.44 -2.09
CA LEU A 52 -1.95 5.64 -2.76
C LEU A 52 -2.26 5.37 -4.23
N ALA A 53 -1.37 4.65 -4.94
CA ALA A 53 -1.65 4.24 -6.32
C ALA A 53 -2.91 3.36 -6.40
N VAL A 54 -3.08 2.40 -5.49
CA VAL A 54 -4.32 1.60 -5.37
C VAL A 54 -5.53 2.50 -5.15
N GLY A 55 -5.46 3.45 -4.22
CA GLY A 55 -6.54 4.40 -3.94
C GLY A 55 -6.95 5.20 -5.18
N VAL A 56 -5.98 5.65 -5.99
CA VAL A 56 -6.25 6.32 -7.27
C VAL A 56 -6.90 5.37 -8.28
N MET A 57 -6.41 4.14 -8.40
CA MET A 57 -6.96 3.13 -9.32
C MET A 57 -8.41 2.76 -8.99
N TRP A 58 -8.74 2.69 -7.69
CA TRP A 58 -10.08 2.43 -7.19
C TRP A 58 -10.96 3.68 -7.09
N LYS A 59 -10.39 4.88 -7.30
CA LYS A 59 -11.04 6.17 -7.02
C LYS A 59 -11.58 6.27 -5.58
N ASP A 60 -10.93 5.57 -4.65
CA ASP A 60 -11.31 5.51 -3.25
C ASP A 60 -10.57 6.59 -2.45
N ARG A 61 -11.32 7.64 -2.06
CA ARG A 61 -10.79 8.76 -1.29
C ARG A 61 -10.41 8.37 0.13
N ALA A 62 -11.05 7.38 0.74
CA ALA A 62 -10.73 6.94 2.09
C ALA A 62 -9.35 6.29 2.13
N ILE A 63 -9.04 5.43 1.15
CA ILE A 63 -7.70 4.81 1.01
C ILE A 63 -6.62 5.87 0.77
N MET A 64 -6.91 6.88 -0.05
CA MET A 64 -5.95 7.97 -0.28
C MET A 64 -5.69 8.78 0.99
N VAL A 65 -6.74 9.19 1.69
CA VAL A 65 -6.63 10.03 2.91
C VAL A 65 -5.89 9.29 4.02
N VAL A 66 -6.19 8.01 4.27
CA VAL A 66 -5.52 7.26 5.34
C VAL A 66 -4.01 7.12 5.09
N HIS A 67 -3.61 6.91 3.84
CA HIS A 67 -2.19 6.76 3.49
C HIS A 67 -1.45 8.10 3.44
N ILE A 68 -2.11 9.19 3.07
CA ILE A 68 -1.55 10.55 3.22
C ILE A 68 -1.33 10.87 4.71
N GLY A 69 -2.31 10.58 5.57
CA GLY A 69 -2.17 10.78 7.02
C GLY A 69 -1.02 9.95 7.60
N ALA A 70 -0.92 8.67 7.21
CA ALA A 70 0.18 7.80 7.60
C ALA A 70 1.54 8.32 7.12
N PHE A 71 1.62 8.82 5.88
CA PHE A 71 2.83 9.43 5.33
C PHE A 71 3.30 10.60 6.18
N LEU A 72 2.41 11.55 6.46
CA LEU A 72 2.73 12.73 7.27
C LEU A 72 3.16 12.35 8.69
N SER A 73 2.47 11.38 9.29
CA SER A 73 2.77 10.91 10.65
C SER A 73 4.17 10.27 10.71
N LEU A 74 4.50 9.40 9.76
CA LEU A 74 5.81 8.76 9.67
C LEU A 74 6.91 9.76 9.31
N PHE A 75 6.65 10.70 8.41
CA PHE A 75 7.62 11.71 7.99
C PHE A 75 7.97 12.67 9.13
N ILE A 76 6.96 13.20 9.82
CA ILE A 76 7.17 14.05 11.00
C ILE A 76 7.85 13.27 12.12
N GLY A 77 7.42 12.02 12.35
CA GLY A 77 8.06 11.13 13.33
C GLY A 77 9.53 10.89 13.02
N TYR A 78 9.88 10.65 11.76
CA TYR A 78 11.27 10.43 11.32
C TYR A 78 12.15 11.68 11.45
N LEU A 79 11.60 12.88 11.22
CA LEU A 79 12.35 14.13 11.39
C LEU A 79 12.63 14.49 12.86
N ASN A 80 11.84 13.98 13.79
CA ASN A 80 11.95 14.24 15.23
C ASN A 80 12.69 13.11 16.00
N ALA A 81 13.09 12.04 15.31
CA ALA A 81 13.77 10.88 15.87
C ALA A 81 15.30 11.02 15.80
#